data_AF-U1MZH9-F1
#
_entry.id   AF-U1MZH9-F1
#
_cell.length_a   1.000
_cell.length_b   1.000
_cell.length_c   1.000
_cell.angle_alpha   90.00
_cell.angle_beta   90.00
_cell.angle_gamma   90.00
#
_symmetry.space_group_name_H-M   'P 1'
#
loop_
_entity.id
_entity.type
_entity.pdbx_description
1 polymer ?
#
loop_
_entity_poly.entity_id
_entity_poly.type
_entity_poly.pdbx_seq_one_letter_code
_entity_poly.pdbx_strand_id
1 'polypeptide(L)'
;MTWKKKAIKHDDKHEQLCLSKGSNLKQGRSDFILAEYETRPDVSVENIQQVRGVWNGDMWELHIVCNKHIPVEDTPGNQTAGIDLGIKNYLAIDYEGGASELYPGNILKEDKHYFTRKEYQTEGETGSSKRARKRKAQ
;
A
#
# COMPACT_ATOMS: atom_id res chain seq x y z
N MET A 1 5.02 -14.08 7.91
CA MET A 1 3.89 -14.66 8.68
C MET A 1 2.71 -13.70 8.64
N THR A 2 1.46 -14.17 8.70
CA THR A 2 0.27 -13.29 8.62
C THR A 2 -0.80 -13.71 9.62
N TRP A 3 -1.36 -12.74 10.34
CA TRP A 3 -2.51 -12.90 11.22
C TRP A 3 -3.72 -12.17 10.64
N LYS A 4 -4.87 -12.84 10.60
CA LYS A 4 -6.16 -12.25 10.21
C LYS A 4 -6.93 -11.84 11.47
N LYS A 5 -7.95 -10.99 11.31
CA LYS A 5 -8.76 -10.41 12.40
C LYS A 5 -9.09 -11.35 13.58
N LYS A 6 -9.50 -12.61 13.32
CA LYS A 6 -9.83 -13.59 14.39
C LYS A 6 -8.65 -14.01 15.28
N ALA A 7 -7.43 -13.80 14.80
CA ALA A 7 -6.19 -14.18 15.45
C ALA A 7 -5.47 -12.98 16.10
N ILE A 8 -6.08 -11.79 16.07
CA ILE A 8 -5.52 -10.55 16.58
C ILE A 8 -6.43 -10.09 17.72
N LYS A 9 -5.83 -9.83 18.88
CA LYS A 9 -6.45 -9.06 19.95
C LYS A 9 -5.63 -7.79 20.14
N HIS A 10 -6.31 -6.65 20.10
CA HIS A 10 -5.69 -5.34 20.22
C HIS A 10 -6.04 -4.74 21.59
N ASP A 11 -5.01 -4.31 22.29
CA ASP A 11 -5.08 -3.56 23.55
C ASP A 11 -4.59 -2.14 23.26
N ASP A 12 -5.53 -1.24 23.04
CA ASP A 12 -5.29 0.15 22.71
C ASP A 12 -4.77 0.96 23.91
N LYS A 13 -5.07 0.53 25.14
CA LYS A 13 -4.64 1.21 26.38
C LYS A 13 -3.16 1.06 26.64
N HIS A 14 -2.59 -0.07 26.23
CA HIS A 14 -1.19 -0.41 26.45
C HIS A 14 -0.40 -0.47 25.14
N GLU A 15 -1.02 -0.15 24.00
CA GLU A 15 -0.41 -0.19 22.66
C GLU A 15 0.17 -1.58 22.33
N GLN A 16 -0.63 -2.63 22.58
CA GLN A 16 -0.20 -4.02 22.41
C GLN A 16 -1.11 -4.84 21.48
N LEU A 17 -0.50 -5.82 20.82
CA LEU A 17 -1.16 -6.82 19.99
C LEU A 17 -0.83 -8.22 20.51
N CYS A 18 -1.87 -8.99 20.82
CA CYS A 18 -1.74 -10.43 20.99
C CYS A 18 -2.01 -11.12 19.66
N LEU A 19 -0.97 -11.75 19.10
CA LEU A 19 -1.00 -12.42 17.80
C LEU A 19 -1.01 -13.94 18.00
N SER A 20 -2.16 -14.55 17.78
CA SER A 20 -2.44 -15.95 18.08
C SER A 20 -2.27 -16.87 16.88
N LYS A 21 -1.86 -18.12 17.09
CA LYS A 21 -2.02 -19.18 16.09
C LYS A 21 -3.47 -19.68 16.03
N GLY A 22 -3.83 -20.44 15.00
CA GLY A 22 -5.12 -21.14 14.97
C GLY A 22 -5.25 -22.12 16.13
N SER A 23 -6.48 -22.36 16.62
CA SER A 23 -6.74 -23.19 17.81
C SER A 23 -6.12 -24.58 17.74
N ASN A 24 -6.04 -25.19 16.56
CA ASN A 24 -5.45 -26.51 16.34
C ASN A 24 -3.92 -26.54 16.55
N LEU A 25 -3.28 -25.38 16.63
CA LEU A 25 -1.83 -25.22 16.77
C LEU A 25 -1.45 -24.58 18.11
N LYS A 26 -2.41 -24.45 19.05
CA LYS A 26 -2.19 -23.89 20.38
C LYS A 26 -2.08 -25.00 21.42
N GLN A 27 -1.07 -24.91 22.28
CA GLN A 27 -1.01 -25.76 23.47
C GLN A 27 -1.90 -25.23 24.62
N GLY A 28 -2.26 -23.96 24.59
CA GLY A 28 -3.13 -23.33 25.58
C GLY A 28 -3.65 -21.97 25.15
N ARG A 29 -4.51 -21.36 25.98
CA ARG A 29 -5.08 -20.03 25.69
C ARG A 29 -4.03 -18.91 25.68
N SER A 30 -2.94 -19.10 26.41
CA SER A 30 -1.82 -18.16 26.52
C SER A 30 -0.76 -18.30 25.42
N ASP A 31 -0.98 -19.18 24.43
CA ASP A 31 -0.06 -19.37 23.31
C ASP A 31 -0.31 -18.30 22.22
N PHE A 32 0.39 -17.17 22.37
CA PHE A 32 0.38 -16.02 21.47
C PHE A 32 1.70 -15.24 21.55
N ILE A 33 1.97 -14.45 20.51
CA ILE A 33 3.03 -13.43 20.54
C ILE A 33 2.42 -12.14 21.07
N LEU A 34 3.00 -11.58 22.12
CA LEU A 34 2.70 -10.22 22.54
C LEU A 34 3.66 -9.26 21.84
N ALA A 35 3.11 -8.26 21.16
CA ALA A 35 3.90 -7.24 20.48
C ALA A 35 3.43 -5.86 20.91
N GLU A 36 4.36 -5.05 21.39
CA GLU A 36 4.15 -3.63 21.64
C GLU A 36 4.41 -2.88 20.34
N TYR A 37 3.70 -1.79 20.12
CA TYR A 37 3.90 -0.92 18.97
C TYR A 37 3.95 0.54 19.41
N GLU A 38 4.70 1.35 18.68
CA GLU A 38 4.70 2.80 18.82
C GLU A 38 4.31 3.37 17.46
N THR A 39 3.39 4.35 17.47
CA THR A 39 3.01 5.07 16.25
C THR A 39 3.26 6.55 16.41
N ARG A 40 3.31 7.26 15.28
CA ARG A 40 3.31 8.72 15.31
C ARG A 40 2.05 9.25 16.02
N PRO A 41 2.12 10.43 16.65
CA PRO A 41 0.98 11.01 17.38
C PRO A 41 -0.30 11.23 16.54
N ASP A 42 -0.16 11.36 15.21
CA ASP A 42 -1.26 11.60 14.28
C ASP A 42 -1.89 10.31 13.70
N VAL A 43 -1.42 9.15 14.13
CA VAL A 43 -1.89 7.84 13.65
C VAL A 43 -2.59 7.10 14.78
N SER A 44 -3.88 6.82 14.60
CA SER A 44 -4.61 5.86 15.44
C SER A 44 -4.56 4.47 14.82
N VAL A 45 -4.27 3.46 15.65
CA VAL A 45 -4.30 2.05 15.26
C VAL A 45 -5.68 1.50 15.60
N GLU A 46 -6.61 1.58 14.65
CA GLU A 46 -7.98 1.10 14.84
C GLU A 46 -8.42 0.23 13.66
N ASN A 47 -9.51 -0.54 13.85
CA ASN A 47 -10.12 -1.33 12.77
C ASN A 47 -9.12 -2.25 12.04
N ILE A 48 -8.21 -2.88 12.78
CA ILE A 48 -7.16 -3.75 12.25
C ILE A 48 -7.78 -4.91 11.46
N GLN A 49 -7.35 -5.05 10.21
CA GLN A 49 -7.77 -6.12 9.30
C GLN A 49 -6.79 -7.29 9.33
N GLN A 50 -5.50 -6.96 9.42
CA GLN A 50 -4.42 -7.92 9.28
C GLN A 50 -3.14 -7.38 9.97
N VAL A 51 -2.33 -8.30 10.50
CA VAL A 51 -0.95 -8.03 10.90
C VAL A 51 -0.04 -8.97 10.12
N ARG A 52 1.10 -8.47 9.63
CA ARG A 52 2.07 -9.28 8.88
C ARG A 52 3.45 -9.15 9.53
N GLY A 53 4.03 -10.29 9.88
CA GLY A 53 5.45 -10.39 10.22
C GLY A 53 6.26 -10.51 8.94
N VAL A 54 7.12 -9.53 8.67
CA VAL A 54 7.99 -9.45 7.50
C VAL A 54 9.43 -9.48 7.97
N TRP A 55 10.26 -10.32 7.34
CA TRP A 55 11.71 -10.30 7.56
C TRP A 55 12.32 -9.34 6.55
N ASN A 56 13.03 -8.33 7.01
CA ASN A 56 13.65 -7.33 6.14
C ASN A 56 15.11 -7.66 5.78
N GLY A 57 15.69 -8.72 6.36
CA GLY A 57 17.10 -9.10 6.21
C GLY A 57 17.91 -9.02 7.51
N ASP A 58 17.46 -8.21 8.45
CA ASP A 58 18.14 -7.94 9.73
C ASP A 58 17.22 -8.19 10.94
N MET A 59 15.97 -7.74 10.85
CA MET A 59 14.98 -7.91 11.90
C MET A 59 13.58 -8.26 11.37
N TRP A 60 12.76 -8.78 12.27
CA TRP A 60 11.33 -8.96 12.02
C TRP A 60 10.59 -7.66 12.26
N GLU A 61 9.81 -7.24 11.27
CA GLU A 61 8.92 -6.08 11.34
C GLU A 61 7.46 -6.54 11.37
N LEU A 62 6.63 -5.82 12.12
CA LEU A 62 5.18 -6.01 12.13
C LEU A 62 4.51 -4.90 11.33
N HIS A 63 3.89 -5.28 10.22
CA HIS A 63 3.05 -4.38 9.43
C HIS A 63 1.60 -4.54 9.89
N ILE A 64 1.03 -3.48 10.46
CA ILE A 64 -0.36 -3.44 10.93
C ILE A 64 -1.22 -2.79 9.84
N VAL A 65 -2.19 -3.52 9.31
CA VAL A 65 -3.10 -3.05 8.25
C VAL A 65 -4.43 -2.64 8.88
N CYS A 66 -4.71 -1.34 8.86
CA CYS A 66 -5.92 -0.74 9.42
C CYS A 66 -6.88 -0.34 8.30
N ASN A 67 -8.19 -0.45 8.56
CA ASN A 67 -9.20 0.19 7.70
C ASN A 67 -9.52 1.56 8.29
N LYS A 68 -9.29 2.62 7.51
CA LYS A 68 -9.60 4.00 7.91
C LYS A 68 -10.66 4.56 6.98
N HIS A 69 -11.78 5.00 7.57
CA HIS A 69 -12.76 5.80 6.84
C HIS A 69 -12.20 7.20 6.65
N ILE A 70 -12.21 7.69 5.40
CA ILE A 70 -11.84 9.07 5.08
C ILE A 70 -13.17 9.82 5.00
N PRO A 71 -13.48 10.72 5.96
CA PRO A 71 -14.70 11.49 5.90
C PRO A 71 -14.68 12.35 4.63
N VAL A 72 -15.79 12.37 3.91
CA VAL A 72 -16.05 13.32 2.85
C VAL A 72 -17.07 14.30 3.44
N GLU A 73 -16.66 15.56 3.64
CA GLU A 73 -17.51 16.55 4.34
C GLU A 73 -18.82 16.81 3.59
N ASP A 74 -18.76 16.78 2.25
CA ASP A 74 -19.91 16.96 1.37
C ASP A 74 -20.21 15.68 0.59
N THR A 75 -21.49 15.42 0.34
CA THR A 75 -21.85 14.39 -0.65
C THR A 75 -21.24 14.81 -1.99
N PRO A 76 -20.50 13.94 -2.69
CA PRO A 76 -19.98 14.29 -4.00
C PRO A 76 -21.14 14.73 -4.89
N GLY A 77 -21.03 15.92 -5.48
CA GLY A 77 -22.04 16.45 -6.37
C GLY A 77 -22.24 15.56 -7.59
N ASN A 78 -23.24 15.86 -8.42
CA ASN A 78 -23.50 15.11 -9.66
C ASN A 78 -22.51 15.45 -10.80
N GLN A 79 -21.52 16.30 -10.54
CA GLN A 79 -20.53 16.71 -11.52
C GLN A 79 -19.52 15.61 -11.77
N THR A 80 -19.11 15.46 -13.02
CA THR A 80 -18.09 14.49 -13.42
C THR A 80 -16.74 15.18 -13.63
N ALA A 81 -15.66 14.52 -13.23
CA ALA A 81 -14.31 14.86 -13.63
C ALA A 81 -13.69 13.69 -14.40
N GLY A 82 -13.34 13.92 -15.66
CA GLY A 82 -12.58 12.99 -16.49
C GLY A 82 -11.10 13.07 -16.16
N ILE A 83 -10.45 11.93 -15.91
CA ILE A 83 -9.03 11.84 -15.57
C ILE A 83 -8.34 11.05 -16.70
N ASP A 84 -7.45 11.69 -17.45
CA ASP A 84 -6.63 11.03 -18.48
C ASP A 84 -5.14 11.03 -18.11
N LEU A 85 -4.52 9.85 -18.20
CA LEU A 85 -3.09 9.66 -18.01
C LEU A 85 -2.41 9.55 -19.38
N GLY A 86 -2.11 10.69 -19.98
CA GLY A 86 -1.52 10.78 -21.31
C GLY A 86 -0.04 10.37 -21.38
N ILE A 87 0.42 10.07 -22.60
CA ILE A 87 1.85 9.78 -22.88
C ILE A 87 2.70 11.05 -22.77
N LYS A 88 2.16 12.22 -23.15
CA LYS A 88 2.86 13.52 -23.13
C LYS A 88 2.55 14.35 -21.88
N ASN A 89 1.29 14.31 -21.41
CA ASN A 89 0.78 14.94 -20.19
C ASN A 89 0.47 13.86 -19.16
N TYR A 90 1.00 13.94 -17.94
CA TYR A 90 0.80 12.87 -16.95
C TYR A 90 -0.62 12.75 -16.47
N LEU A 91 -1.29 13.87 -16.33
CA LEU A 91 -2.64 13.95 -15.80
C LEU A 91 -3.30 15.16 -16.45
N ALA A 92 -4.32 14.89 -17.25
CA ALA A 92 -5.30 15.86 -17.66
C ALA A 92 -6.56 15.61 -16.82
N ILE A 93 -7.12 16.68 -16.25
CA ILE A 93 -8.41 16.63 -15.57
C ILE A 93 -9.37 17.51 -16.37
N ASP A 94 -10.49 16.94 -16.78
CA ASP A 94 -11.55 17.65 -17.49
C ASP A 94 -12.80 17.69 -16.61
N TYR A 95 -13.20 18.89 -16.20
CA TYR A 95 -14.35 19.08 -15.31
C TYR A 95 -15.60 19.38 -16.13
N GLU A 96 -16.72 18.76 -15.78
CA GLU A 96 -18.01 19.03 -16.42
C GLU A 96 -18.39 20.52 -16.28
N GLY A 97 -18.47 21.21 -17.43
CA GLY A 97 -18.79 22.64 -17.50
C GLY A 97 -17.69 23.57 -16.99
N GLY A 98 -16.48 23.05 -16.72
CA GLY A 98 -15.32 23.79 -16.24
C GLY A 98 -14.19 23.91 -17.26
N ALA A 99 -13.07 24.50 -16.85
CA ALA A 99 -11.84 24.52 -17.63
C ALA A 99 -11.06 23.23 -17.38
N SER A 100 -10.47 22.65 -18.43
CA SER A 100 -9.59 21.50 -18.28
C SER A 100 -8.25 21.92 -17.66
N GLU A 101 -7.75 21.12 -16.71
CA GLU A 101 -6.45 21.29 -16.08
C GLU A 101 -5.43 20.32 -16.67
N LEU A 102 -4.26 20.84 -17.03
CA LEU A 102 -3.10 20.03 -17.39
C LEU A 102 -2.08 20.15 -16.26
N TYR A 103 -1.79 19.05 -15.58
CA TYR A 103 -0.73 19.04 -14.56
C TYR A 103 0.64 19.02 -15.27
N PRO A 104 1.43 20.11 -15.19
CA PRO A 104 2.74 20.19 -15.82
C PRO A 104 3.78 19.52 -14.90
N GLY A 105 3.52 18.28 -14.48
CA GLY A 105 4.32 17.60 -13.48
C GLY A 105 5.45 16.79 -14.10
N ASN A 106 6.63 17.38 -14.27
CA ASN A 106 7.86 16.59 -14.51
C ASN A 106 8.19 15.65 -13.33
N ILE A 107 7.63 15.87 -12.14
CA ILE A 107 7.83 15.03 -10.94
C ILE A 107 7.23 13.62 -11.13
N LEU A 108 6.03 13.50 -11.71
CA LEU A 108 5.42 12.21 -12.06
C LEU A 108 6.16 11.52 -13.23
N LYS A 109 6.88 12.28 -14.07
CA LYS A 109 7.77 11.80 -15.16
C LYS A 109 8.99 11.11 -14.57
N GLU A 110 9.60 11.73 -13.56
CA GLU A 110 10.73 11.18 -12.84
C GLU A 110 10.29 9.95 -12.05
N ASP A 111 9.18 9.99 -11.31
CA ASP A 111 8.67 8.84 -10.57
C ASP A 111 8.26 7.69 -11.50
N LYS A 112 7.49 7.93 -12.57
CA LYS A 112 7.17 6.87 -13.55
C LYS A 112 8.45 6.31 -14.16
N HIS A 113 9.41 7.13 -14.57
CA HIS A 113 10.70 6.64 -15.08
C HIS A 113 11.47 5.83 -14.03
N TYR A 114 11.40 6.20 -12.75
CA TYR A 114 12.03 5.49 -11.64
C TYR A 114 11.34 4.15 -11.34
N PHE A 115 10.01 4.13 -11.24
CA PHE A 115 9.20 2.94 -10.98
C PHE A 115 9.14 2.00 -12.18
N THR A 116 9.07 2.53 -13.40
CA THR A 116 9.16 1.77 -14.65
C THR A 116 10.57 1.20 -14.85
N ARG A 117 11.65 1.91 -14.50
CA ARG A 117 12.99 1.30 -14.43
C ARG A 117 13.06 0.17 -13.42
N LYS A 118 12.36 0.27 -12.27
CA LYS A 118 12.28 -0.81 -11.28
C LYS A 118 11.46 -2.01 -11.79
N GLU A 119 10.34 -1.79 -12.49
CA GLU A 119 9.59 -2.86 -13.17
C GLU A 119 10.41 -3.54 -14.28
N TYR A 120 11.23 -2.78 -15.01
CA TYR A 120 12.16 -3.31 -16.02
C TYR A 120 13.50 -3.81 -15.46
N GLN A 121 13.73 -3.66 -14.15
CA GLN A 121 14.86 -4.27 -13.43
C GLN A 121 14.48 -5.61 -12.79
N THR A 122 13.56 -6.34 -13.42
CA THR A 122 13.68 -7.80 -13.47
C THR A 122 14.59 -8.08 -14.68
N GLU A 123 15.78 -8.67 -14.55
CA GLU A 123 16.05 -9.97 -13.95
C GLU A 123 17.56 -10.17 -13.73
N GLY A 124 17.91 -10.98 -12.72
CA GLY A 124 18.73 -12.17 -12.95
C GLY A 124 17.79 -13.38 -13.03
N GLU A 125 18.12 -14.52 -13.64
CA GLU A 125 19.37 -15.01 -14.25
C GLU A 125 19.47 -14.82 -15.78
N THR A 126 18.45 -14.32 -16.46
CA THR A 126 18.43 -14.22 -17.93
C THR A 126 18.28 -12.79 -18.41
N GLY A 127 19.36 -12.22 -18.96
CA GLY A 127 19.43 -10.84 -19.42
C GLY A 127 18.31 -10.38 -20.38
N SER A 128 18.26 -9.06 -20.64
CA SER A 128 17.20 -8.32 -21.35
C SER A 128 16.19 -9.17 -22.14
N SER A 129 14.92 -9.14 -21.75
CA SER A 129 13.88 -9.92 -22.41
C SER A 129 13.86 -9.69 -23.93
N LYS A 130 13.60 -10.74 -24.71
CA LYS A 130 13.53 -10.66 -26.19
C LYS A 130 12.52 -9.61 -26.67
N ARG A 131 11.48 -9.31 -25.88
CA ARG A 131 10.52 -8.22 -26.15
C ARG A 131 11.19 -6.84 -26.15
N ALA A 132 12.12 -6.59 -25.23
CA ALA A 132 12.87 -5.34 -25.17
C ALA A 132 13.81 -5.16 -26.38
N ARG A 133 14.37 -6.26 -26.93
CA ARG A 133 15.25 -6.18 -28.12
C ARG A 133 14.49 -5.92 -29.43
N LYS A 134 13.29 -6.48 -29.62
CA LYS A 134 12.50 -6.27 -30.85
C LYS A 134 11.99 -4.83 -31.02
N ARG A 135 11.75 -4.11 -29.92
CA ARG A 135 11.34 -2.70 -29.96
C ARG A 135 12.46 -1.72 -30.30
N LYS A 136 13.73 -2.15 -30.35
CA LYS A 136 14.86 -1.31 -30.76
C LYS A 136 15.18 -1.37 -32.25
N ALA A 137 14.43 -2.18 -33.02
CA ALA A 137 14.68 -2.43 -34.44
C ALA A 137 13.48 -2.02 -35.34
N GLN A 138 12.55 -1.23 -34.82
CA GLN A 138 11.46 -0.59 -35.57
C GLN A 138 11.45 0.90 -35.27
#